data_AF-A0A4U0WTB0-F1
#
_entry.id   AF-A0A4U0WTB0-F1
#
_cell.length_a   1.000
_cell.length_b   1.000
_cell.length_c   1.000
_cell.angle_alpha   90.00
_cell.angle_beta   90.00
_cell.angle_gamma   90.00
#
_symmetry.space_group_name_H-M   'P 1'
#
loop_
_entity.id
_entity.type
_entity.pdbx_description
1 polymer ?
#
loop_
_entity_poly.entity_id
_entity_poly.type
_entity_poly.pdbx_seq_one_letter_code
_entity_poly.pdbx_strand_id
1 'polypeptide(L)'
;MPPFEDNAPKIVGTVVALTLLGSIVLPLRIHVRASNHALSWEDWTMMVALVPWAALSAVCIAGAFHGVGVAEGKLTVEERQNALMWFWLFEVLWCLAVIPVKLSISFMLGRIAVAKRPWVIGLYIISVLVTTITLLGFFYIIFRCTPIS
;
A
#
# COMPACT_ATOMS: atom_id res chain seq x y z
N MET A 1 -28.77 -6.98 -2.90
CA MET A 1 -28.18 -7.01 -4.25
C MET A 1 -28.50 -5.64 -4.88
N PRO A 2 -27.51 -4.73 -5.00
CA PRO A 2 -26.41 -4.95 -5.93
C PRO A 2 -25.04 -5.13 -5.25
N PRO A 3 -24.44 -6.33 -5.35
CA PRO A 3 -23.02 -6.55 -5.26
C PRO A 3 -22.46 -6.10 -6.61
N PHE A 4 -21.34 -5.38 -6.59
CA PHE A 4 -20.64 -5.04 -7.83
C PHE A 4 -21.32 -4.02 -8.77
N GLU A 5 -22.04 -3.03 -8.22
CA GLU A 5 -22.53 -1.89 -9.03
C GLU A 5 -21.63 -0.65 -8.94
N ASP A 6 -21.82 0.25 -9.91
CA ASP A 6 -21.14 1.54 -10.07
C ASP A 6 -19.61 1.46 -10.20
N ASN A 7 -18.88 1.84 -9.15
CA ASN A 7 -17.42 2.00 -9.20
C ASN A 7 -16.66 0.81 -8.62
N ALA A 8 -17.33 -0.10 -7.91
CA ALA A 8 -16.74 -1.35 -7.40
C ALA A 8 -16.00 -2.15 -8.49
N PRO A 9 -16.58 -2.44 -9.68
CA PRO A 9 -15.87 -3.15 -10.76
C PRO A 9 -14.65 -2.39 -11.30
N LYS A 10 -14.68 -1.05 -11.32
CA LYS A 10 -13.54 -0.23 -11.76
C LYS A 10 -12.38 -0.31 -10.77
N ILE A 11 -12.69 -0.34 -9.47
CA ILE A 11 -11.69 -0.51 -8.41
C ILE A 11 -11.03 -1.87 -8.56
N VAL A 12 -11.80 -2.95 -8.70
CA VAL A 12 -11.25 -4.30 -8.87
C VAL A 12 -10.42 -4.41 -10.13
N GLY A 13 -10.91 -3.90 -11.27
CA GLY A 13 -10.14 -3.92 -12.52
C GLY A 13 -8.78 -3.23 -12.38
N THR A 14 -8.75 -2.06 -11.72
CA THR A 14 -7.50 -1.31 -11.50
C THR A 14 -6.56 -2.05 -10.53
N VAL A 15 -7.09 -2.56 -9.42
CA VAL A 15 -6.31 -3.30 -8.42
C VAL A 15 -5.72 -4.56 -9.02
N VAL A 16 -6.51 -5.33 -9.79
CA VAL A 16 -6.03 -6.55 -10.46
C VAL A 16 -4.96 -6.21 -11.48
N ALA A 17 -5.18 -5.20 -12.34
CA ALA A 17 -4.17 -4.79 -13.33
C ALA A 17 -2.85 -4.38 -12.68
N LEU A 18 -2.90 -3.53 -11.63
CA LEU A 18 -1.71 -3.09 -10.91
C LEU A 18 -1.04 -4.21 -10.12
N THR A 19 -1.82 -5.14 -9.57
CA THR A 19 -1.29 -6.30 -8.83
C THR A 19 -0.59 -7.26 -9.79
N LEU A 20 -1.18 -7.53 -10.95
CA LEU A 20 -0.53 -8.36 -11.98
C LEU A 20 0.77 -7.72 -12.45
N LEU A 21 0.75 -6.43 -12.80
CA LEU A 21 1.96 -5.70 -13.19
C LEU A 21 3.02 -5.72 -12.09
N GLY A 22 2.63 -5.44 -10.83
CA GLY A 22 3.54 -5.47 -9.68
C GLY A 22 4.13 -6.86 -9.44
N SER A 23 3.32 -7.91 -9.58
CA SER A 23 3.74 -9.31 -9.41
C SER A 23 4.73 -9.78 -10.46
N ILE A 24 4.78 -9.13 -11.63
CA ILE A 24 5.75 -9.42 -12.69
C ILE A 24 7.02 -8.57 -12.51
N VAL A 25 6.84 -7.27 -12.28
CA VAL A 25 7.96 -6.31 -12.22
C VAL A 25 8.87 -6.56 -11.02
N LEU A 26 8.30 -6.89 -9.85
CA LEU A 26 9.07 -7.06 -8.62
C LEU A 26 10.01 -8.28 -8.64
N PRO A 27 9.58 -9.50 -9.03
CA PRO A 27 10.50 -10.63 -9.16
C PRO A 27 11.49 -10.42 -10.30
N LEU A 28 11.11 -9.77 -11.40
CA LEU A 28 12.05 -9.44 -12.47
C LEU A 28 13.14 -8.49 -11.96
N ARG A 29 12.77 -7.47 -11.18
CA ARG A 29 13.72 -6.56 -10.51
C ARG A 29 14.68 -7.32 -9.60
N ILE A 30 14.17 -8.24 -8.77
CA ILE A 30 15.00 -9.05 -7.87
C ILE A 30 15.92 -9.97 -8.68
N HIS A 31 15.41 -10.63 -9.71
CA HIS A 31 16.17 -11.54 -10.56
C HIS A 31 17.33 -10.84 -11.28
N VAL A 32 17.09 -9.68 -11.89
CA VAL A 32 18.14 -8.90 -12.58
C VAL A 32 19.20 -8.42 -11.58
N ARG A 33 18.80 -7.96 -10.39
CA ARG A 33 19.76 -7.48 -9.36
C ARG A 33 20.53 -8.63 -8.69
N ALA A 34 19.89 -9.79 -8.52
CA ALA A 34 20.54 -11.00 -8.04
C ALA A 34 21.58 -11.52 -9.05
N SER A 35 21.23 -11.56 -10.34
CA SER A 35 22.14 -11.94 -11.42
C SER A 35 23.35 -11.00 -11.53
N ASN A 36 23.15 -9.71 -11.28
CA ASN A 36 24.23 -8.72 -11.24
C ASN A 36 24.99 -8.66 -9.91
N HIS A 37 24.72 -9.56 -8.95
CA HIS A 37 25.30 -9.55 -7.59
C HIS A 37 25.17 -8.19 -6.87
N ALA A 38 24.17 -7.39 -7.24
CA ALA A 38 23.95 -6.03 -6.73
C ALA A 38 22.87 -5.98 -5.64
N LEU A 39 22.53 -7.13 -5.06
CA LEU A 39 21.58 -7.27 -3.95
C LEU A 39 22.01 -6.37 -2.80
N SER A 40 21.16 -5.40 -2.51
CA SER A 40 21.41 -4.41 -1.46
C SER A 40 20.34 -4.52 -0.39
N TRP A 41 20.58 -3.90 0.76
CA TRP A 41 19.60 -3.83 1.86
C TRP A 41 18.23 -3.30 1.41
N GLU A 42 18.22 -2.43 0.41
CA GLU A 42 17.04 -1.87 -0.24
C GLU A 42 16.10 -2.95 -0.81
N ASP A 43 16.66 -4.02 -1.38
CA ASP A 43 15.89 -5.09 -2.00
C ASP A 43 15.24 -6.00 -0.95
N TRP A 44 15.93 -6.24 0.16
CA TRP A 44 15.38 -6.95 1.32
C TRP A 44 14.19 -6.20 1.93
N THR A 45 14.29 -4.88 2.10
CA THR A 45 13.16 -4.07 2.59
C THR A 45 11.96 -4.14 1.64
N MET A 46 12.20 -4.26 0.33
CA MET A 46 11.15 -4.37 -0.67
C MET A 46 10.50 -5.76 -0.68
N MET A 47 11.27 -6.82 -0.42
CA MET A 47 10.74 -8.18 -0.26
C MET A 47 9.85 -8.30 0.97
N VAL A 48 10.23 -7.68 2.09
CA VAL A 48 9.38 -7.63 3.29
C VAL A 48 8.08 -6.86 3.02
N ALA A 49 8.14 -5.79 2.22
CA ALA A 49 6.96 -5.02 1.81
C ALA A 49 5.98 -5.80 0.92
N LEU A 50 6.42 -6.88 0.27
CA LEU A 50 5.59 -7.68 -0.62
C LEU A 50 4.45 -8.38 0.13
N VAL A 51 4.70 -8.81 1.36
CA VAL A 51 3.72 -9.52 2.19
C VAL A 51 2.50 -8.64 2.51
N PRO A 52 2.64 -7.45 3.13
CA PRO A 52 1.50 -6.58 3.39
C PRO A 52 0.88 -6.05 2.10
N TRP A 53 1.64 -5.87 1.02
CA TRP A 53 1.08 -5.47 -0.28
C TRP A 53 0.19 -6.54 -0.91
N ALA A 54 0.60 -7.81 -0.84
CA ALA A 54 -0.23 -8.92 -1.32
C ALA A 54 -1.52 -9.04 -0.50
N ALA A 55 -1.42 -8.93 0.83
CA ALA A 55 -2.58 -8.90 1.71
C ALA A 55 -3.52 -7.72 1.39
N LEU A 56 -2.96 -6.53 1.15
CA LEU A 56 -3.70 -5.33 0.76
C LEU A 56 -4.48 -5.56 -0.54
N SER A 57 -3.85 -6.16 -1.56
CA SER A 57 -4.50 -6.43 -2.83
C SER A 57 -5.70 -7.38 -2.68
N ALA A 58 -5.56 -8.42 -1.85
CA ALA A 58 -6.64 -9.35 -1.55
C ALA A 58 -7.79 -8.65 -0.81
N VAL A 59 -7.47 -7.80 0.18
CA VAL A 59 -8.46 -7.02 0.94
C VAL A 59 -9.19 -6.01 0.05
N CYS A 60 -8.52 -5.36 -0.90
CA CYS A 60 -9.17 -4.48 -1.88
C CYS A 60 -10.19 -5.23 -2.74
N ILE A 61 -9.84 -6.42 -3.21
CA ILE A 61 -10.73 -7.25 -4.04
C ILE A 61 -11.91 -7.72 -3.18
N ALA A 62 -11.65 -8.26 -1.99
CA ALA A 62 -12.69 -8.71 -1.06
C ALA A 62 -13.61 -7.58 -0.62
N GLY A 63 -13.07 -6.40 -0.31
CA GLY A 63 -13.83 -5.22 0.08
C GLY A 63 -14.78 -4.74 -1.02
N ALA A 64 -14.37 -4.82 -2.29
CA ALA A 64 -15.25 -4.46 -3.41
C ALA A 64 -16.48 -5.37 -3.53
N PHE A 65 -16.38 -6.64 -3.12
CA PHE A 65 -17.54 -7.54 -3.02
C PHE A 65 -18.42 -7.26 -1.80
N HIS A 66 -17.87 -6.66 -0.74
CA HIS A 66 -18.57 -6.31 0.50
C HIS A 66 -19.10 -4.86 0.51
N GLY A 67 -19.21 -4.21 -0.65
CA GLY A 67 -19.85 -2.89 -0.79
C GLY A 67 -18.88 -1.70 -0.79
N VAL A 68 -17.56 -1.92 -0.72
CA VAL A 68 -16.58 -0.84 -0.86
C VAL A 68 -16.61 -0.29 -2.29
N GLY A 69 -16.98 0.98 -2.45
CA GLY A 69 -17.09 1.66 -3.76
C GLY A 69 -18.51 1.85 -4.29
N VAL A 70 -19.53 1.39 -3.57
CA VAL A 70 -20.94 1.67 -3.84
C VAL A 70 -21.35 2.97 -3.13
N ALA A 71 -22.23 3.78 -3.74
CA ALA A 71 -22.66 5.06 -3.17
C ALA A 71 -23.45 4.86 -1.86
N GLU A 72 -23.14 5.62 -0.80
CA GLU A 72 -23.70 5.44 0.55
C GLU A 72 -25.23 5.35 0.60
N GLY A 73 -25.94 6.06 -0.28
CA GLY A 73 -27.41 6.06 -0.32
C GLY A 73 -28.04 4.76 -0.83
N LYS A 74 -27.26 3.83 -1.38
CA LYS A 74 -27.73 2.52 -1.87
C LYS A 74 -27.44 1.37 -0.90
N LEU A 75 -26.63 1.59 0.15
CA LEU A 75 -26.29 0.54 1.12
C LEU A 75 -27.28 0.54 2.29
N THR A 76 -27.61 -0.65 2.77
CA THR A 76 -28.24 -0.81 4.08
C THR A 76 -27.26 -0.42 5.20
N VAL A 77 -27.78 -0.13 6.40
CA VAL A 77 -26.95 0.26 7.57
C VAL A 77 -25.91 -0.82 7.91
N GLU A 78 -26.29 -2.10 7.79
CA GLU A 78 -25.43 -3.24 8.07
C GLU A 78 -24.32 -3.41 7.01
N GLU A 79 -24.66 -3.28 5.72
CA GLU A 79 -23.68 -3.34 4.63
C GLU A 79 -22.68 -2.18 4.71
N ARG A 80 -23.13 -0.99 5.13
CA ARG A 80 -22.26 0.17 5.38
C ARG A 80 -21.25 -0.11 6.48
N GLN A 81 -21.67 -0.71 7.59
CA GLN A 81 -20.74 -1.06 8.68
C GLN A 81 -19.68 -2.06 8.22
N ASN A 82 -20.09 -3.08 7.46
CA ASN A 82 -19.15 -4.08 6.93
C ASN A 82 -18.16 -3.45 5.93
N ALA A 83 -18.64 -2.59 5.02
CA ALA A 83 -17.79 -1.86 4.08
C ALA A 83 -16.75 -0.97 4.80
N LEU A 84 -17.13 -0.31 5.90
CA LEU A 84 -16.20 0.49 6.71
C LEU A 84 -15.16 -0.38 7.43
N MET A 85 -15.52 -1.58 7.88
CA MET A 85 -14.56 -2.53 8.47
C MET A 85 -13.53 -2.99 7.44
N TRP A 86 -13.96 -3.34 6.21
CA TRP A 86 -13.04 -3.68 5.11
C TRP A 86 -12.15 -2.51 4.71
N PHE A 87 -12.69 -1.29 4.71
CA PHE A 87 -11.93 -0.07 4.44
C PHE A 87 -10.88 0.22 5.53
N TRP A 88 -11.22 0.00 6.80
CA TRP A 88 -10.28 0.11 7.91
C TRP A 88 -9.12 -0.88 7.77
N LEU A 89 -9.41 -2.15 7.46
CA LEU A 89 -8.38 -3.17 7.24
C LEU A 89 -7.46 -2.80 6.07
N PHE A 90 -8.02 -2.26 4.99
CA PHE A 90 -7.26 -1.72 3.86
C PHE A 90 -6.29 -0.61 4.32
N GLU A 91 -6.75 0.35 5.12
CA GLU A 91 -5.95 1.49 5.51
C GLU A 91 -4.77 1.08 6.41
N VAL A 92 -4.99 0.13 7.33
CA VAL A 92 -3.97 -0.45 8.19
C VAL A 92 -2.89 -1.16 7.37
N LEU A 93 -3.29 -2.04 6.44
CA LEU A 93 -2.37 -2.75 5.57
C LEU A 93 -1.62 -1.81 4.61
N TRP A 94 -2.29 -0.76 4.15
CA TRP A 94 -1.70 0.26 3.29
C TRP A 94 -0.57 1.01 4.01
N CYS A 95 -0.77 1.39 5.26
CA CYS A 95 0.27 2.03 6.08
C CYS A 95 1.50 1.13 6.24
N LEU A 96 1.29 -0.17 6.52
CA LEU A 96 2.37 -1.15 6.67
C LEU A 96 3.13 -1.39 5.37
N ALA A 97 2.46 -1.34 4.22
CA ALA A 97 3.09 -1.52 2.92
C ALA A 97 3.85 -0.27 2.43
N VAL A 98 3.30 0.94 2.66
CA VAL A 98 3.87 2.19 2.13
C VAL A 98 5.21 2.57 2.77
N ILE A 99 5.37 2.32 4.08
CA ILE A 99 6.60 2.65 4.82
C ILE A 99 7.85 2.00 4.18
N PRO A 100 7.94 0.66 4.08
CA PRO A 100 9.12 0.01 3.52
C PRO A 100 9.31 0.33 2.02
N VAL A 101 8.23 0.53 1.26
CA VAL A 101 8.32 0.94 -0.15
C VAL A 101 8.96 2.32 -0.31
N LYS A 102 8.52 3.31 0.48
CA LYS A 102 9.09 4.67 0.42
C LYS A 102 10.56 4.68 0.85
N LEU A 103 10.90 3.95 1.91
CA LEU A 103 12.29 3.82 2.36
C LEU A 103 13.18 3.20 1.27
N SER A 104 12.73 2.13 0.61
CA SER A 104 13.47 1.48 -0.50
C SER A 104 13.74 2.45 -1.66
N ILE A 105 12.74 3.24 -2.07
CA ILE A 105 12.89 4.25 -3.13
C ILE A 105 13.86 5.36 -2.70
N SER A 106 13.76 5.82 -1.45
CA SER A 106 14.60 6.90 -0.95
C SER A 106 16.08 6.51 -0.91
N PHE A 107 16.40 5.30 -0.46
CA PHE A 107 17.77 4.80 -0.50
C PHE A 107 18.30 4.68 -1.94
N MET A 108 17.47 4.16 -2.86
CA MET A 108 17.85 4.01 -4.26
C MET A 108 18.18 5.36 -4.91
N LEU A 109 17.35 6.38 -4.67
CA LEU A 109 17.59 7.74 -5.16
C LEU A 109 18.81 8.38 -4.49
N GLY A 110 19.03 8.11 -3.20
CA GLY A 110 20.20 8.56 -2.46
C GLY A 110 21.51 8.09 -3.08
N ARG A 111 21.56 6.85 -3.59
CA ARG A 111 22.73 6.31 -4.30
C ARG A 111 22.96 6.93 -5.67
N ILE A 112 21.91 7.21 -6.42
CA ILE A 112 22.02 7.80 -7.77
C ILE A 112 22.43 9.29 -7.69
N ALA A 113 21.90 10.01 -6.71
CA ALA A 113 22.10 11.46 -6.57
C ALA A 113 23.31 11.85 -5.69
N VAL A 114 24.22 10.92 -5.37
CA VAL A 114 25.39 11.16 -4.46
C VAL A 114 26.20 12.41 -4.83
N ALA A 115 26.32 12.74 -6.12
CA ALA A 115 27.06 13.92 -6.58
C ALA A 115 26.44 15.25 -6.13
N LYS A 116 25.15 15.28 -5.76
CA LYS A 116 24.41 16.49 -5.39
C LYS A 116 23.92 16.40 -3.93
N ARG A 117 24.85 16.54 -2.98
CA ARG A 117 24.59 16.49 -1.52
C ARG A 117 23.32 17.22 -1.03
N PRO A 118 23.01 18.48 -1.43
CA PRO A 118 21.81 19.15 -0.93
C PRO A 118 20.50 18.46 -1.36
N TRP A 119 20.48 17.84 -2.54
CA TRP A 119 19.31 17.10 -3.03
C TRP A 119 19.09 15.81 -2.26
N VAL A 120 20.18 15.11 -1.93
CA VAL A 120 20.13 13.89 -1.10
C VAL A 120 19.58 14.20 0.29
N ILE A 121 20.03 15.30 0.91
CA ILE A 121 19.54 15.73 2.23
C ILE A 121 18.03 16.04 2.17
N GLY A 122 17.60 16.84 1.18
CA GLY A 122 16.17 17.15 1.00
C GLY A 122 15.32 15.90 0.81
N LEU A 123 15.83 14.92 0.07
CA LEU A 123 15.15 13.64 -0.17
C LEU A 123 15.00 12.80 1.10
N TYR A 124 16.02 12.74 1.95
CA TYR A 124 15.92 12.09 3.26
C TYR A 124 14.96 12.82 4.19
N ILE A 125 14.96 14.15 4.22
CA ILE A 125 14.03 14.94 5.05
C ILE A 125 12.58 14.63 4.65
N ILE A 126 12.27 14.68 3.35
CA ILE A 126 10.93 14.39 2.84
C ILE A 126 10.55 12.93 3.15
N SER A 127 11.48 11.99 2.97
CA SER A 127 11.25 10.57 3.26
C SER A 127 10.90 10.33 4.74
N VAL A 128 11.64 10.96 5.66
CA VAL A 128 11.39 10.88 7.10
C VAL A 128 10.05 11.52 7.44
N LEU A 129 9.75 12.70 6.90
CA LEU A 129 8.49 13.40 7.15
C LEU A 129 7.29 12.57 6.69
N VAL A 130 7.34 12.01 5.48
CA VAL A 130 6.24 11.19 4.96
C VAL A 130 6.10 9.90 5.78
N THR A 131 7.20 9.22 6.10
CA THR A 131 7.17 8.03 6.96
C THR A 131 6.57 8.33 8.34
N THR A 132 6.91 9.48 8.92
CA THR A 132 6.40 9.92 10.22
C THR A 132 4.89 10.17 10.16
N ILE A 133 4.42 10.90 9.15
CA ILE A 133 2.99 11.16 8.97
C ILE A 133 2.21 9.86 8.74
N THR A 134 2.74 8.93 7.93
CA THR A 134 2.11 7.62 7.70
C THR A 134 2.07 6.79 8.99
N LEU A 135 3.13 6.80 9.81
CA LEU A 135 3.14 6.14 11.10
C LEU A 135 2.14 6.76 12.09
N LEU A 136 2.06 8.08 12.15
CA LEU A 136 1.05 8.77 12.98
C LEU A 136 -0.37 8.41 12.52
N GLY A 137 -0.60 8.35 11.21
CA GLY A 137 -1.86 7.89 10.62
C GLY A 137 -2.20 6.46 11.05
N PHE A 138 -1.23 5.54 10.95
CA PHE A 138 -1.39 4.15 11.39
C PHE A 138 -1.83 4.04 12.85
N PHE A 139 -1.13 4.72 13.76
CA PHE A 139 -1.51 4.73 15.17
C PHE A 139 -2.86 5.40 15.40
N TYR A 140 -3.14 6.50 14.71
CA TYR A 140 -4.42 7.18 14.80
C TYR A 140 -5.58 6.28 14.38
N ILE A 141 -5.48 5.56 13.27
CA ILE A 141 -6.51 4.64 12.78
C ILE A 141 -6.76 3.50 13.77
N ILE A 142 -5.70 2.98 14.41
CA ILE A 142 -5.82 1.92 15.42
C ILE A 142 -6.48 2.46 16.70
N PHE A 143 -6.04 3.61 17.21
CA PHE A 143 -6.51 4.15 18.49
C PHE A 143 -7.86 4.86 18.41
N ARG A 144 -8.30 5.29 17.22
CA ARG A 144 -9.62 5.92 17.03
C ARG A 144 -10.77 4.93 16.92
N CYS A 145 -10.46 3.64 16.76
CA CYS A 145 -11.46 2.59 16.84
C CYS A 145 -11.72 2.22 18.30
N THR A 146 -12.72 2.87 18.89
CA THR A 146 -13.35 2.47 20.16
C THR A 146 -14.80 2.06 19.89
N PRO A 147 -15.24 0.81 20.11
CA PRO A 147 -14.50 -0.38 20.50
C PRO A 147 -14.05 -1.22 19.29
N ILE A 148 -13.05 -2.07 19.53
CA ILE A 148 -12.97 -3.39 18.90
C ILE A 148 -14.24 -4.18 19.27
N SER A 149 -15.30 -4.02 18.50
CA SER A 149 -16.54 -4.81 18.62
C SER A 149 -17.17 -4.99 17.25
#